data_AF-A0A7C2WKS4-F1
#
_entry.id   AF-A0A7C2WKS4-F1
#
_cell.length_a   1.000
_cell.length_b   1.000
_cell.length_c   1.000
_cell.angle_alpha   90.00
_cell.angle_beta   90.00
_cell.angle_gamma   90.00
#
_symmetry.space_group_name_H-M   'P 1'
#
loop_
_entity.id
_entity.type
_entity.pdbx_description
1 polymer ?
#
loop_
_entity_poly.entity_id
_entity_poly.type
_entity_poly.pdbx_seq_one_letter_code
_entity_poly.pdbx_strand_id
1 'polypeptide(L)'
;MAEVRALGIDVGSTTAKIVGIDDDGRIIWHVLEQADPQVGKQVEKFLELAREVTPILSVPIEGEREIGVPLIATGYGRKLVHQATRTVTEITCHARGVFRELGHGGTLVDIGGQDSKVIGISPKGEVVDFSMNDKCAAGTGRFLENTANRLGVHLDRLGEVTLSTVEEVSISSTCTVFAESEVISLIAHGVATEPILKGLHRSLIKRVVAMIRTVGLRPPLMLSGGVVRNPAIPQILQEETGEEVIIPRHPQLMGALGAALIALELVE
;
A
#
# COMPACT_ATOMS: atom_id res chain seq x y z
N MET A 1 -10.94 -13.12 -26.31
CA MET A 1 -11.14 -12.61 -24.95
C MET A 1 -9.76 -12.47 -24.33
N ALA A 2 -9.50 -11.42 -23.54
CA ALA A 2 -8.19 -11.28 -22.89
C ALA A 2 -8.02 -12.42 -21.87
N GLU A 3 -6.94 -13.18 -21.98
CA GLU A 3 -6.62 -14.30 -21.08
C GLU A 3 -5.62 -13.82 -20.03
N VAL A 4 -5.71 -14.35 -18.80
CA VAL A 4 -4.70 -14.10 -17.78
C VAL A 4 -3.42 -14.85 -18.16
N ARG A 5 -2.33 -14.09 -18.30
CA ARG A 5 -1.00 -14.57 -18.70
C ARG A 5 -0.03 -14.64 -17.55
N ALA A 6 -0.28 -13.85 -16.50
CA ALA A 6 0.55 -13.79 -15.31
C ALA A 6 -0.29 -13.38 -14.11
N LEU A 7 0.07 -13.92 -12.95
CA LEU A 7 -0.53 -13.60 -11.67
C LEU A 7 0.49 -12.98 -10.72
N GLY A 8 0.02 -12.01 -9.94
CA GLY A 8 0.77 -11.43 -8.83
C GLY A 8 -0.09 -11.38 -7.58
N ILE A 9 0.45 -11.85 -6.46
CA ILE A 9 -0.21 -11.79 -5.16
C ILE A 9 0.61 -10.96 -4.17
N ASP A 10 -0.04 -9.98 -3.54
CA ASP A 10 0.51 -9.16 -2.47
C ASP A 10 -0.22 -9.48 -1.17
N VAL A 11 0.46 -10.20 -0.28
CA VAL A 11 -0.08 -10.55 1.05
C VAL A 11 0.48 -9.57 2.08
N GLY A 12 -0.23 -8.47 2.30
CA GLY A 12 0.11 -7.46 3.30
C GLY A 12 -0.37 -7.84 4.70
N SER A 13 -0.01 -7.02 5.70
CA SER A 13 -0.43 -7.20 7.10
C SER A 13 -1.93 -6.99 7.35
N THR A 14 -2.58 -6.24 6.47
CA THR A 14 -3.97 -5.77 6.64
C THR A 14 -4.84 -6.15 5.46
N THR A 15 -4.28 -6.20 4.26
CA THR A 15 -5.02 -6.58 3.04
C THR A 15 -4.19 -7.51 2.18
N ALA A 16 -4.86 -8.47 1.57
CA ALA A 16 -4.30 -9.36 0.55
C ALA A 16 -4.92 -9.01 -0.81
N LYS A 17 -4.10 -9.05 -1.86
CA LYS A 17 -4.53 -8.72 -3.22
C LYS A 17 -3.97 -9.74 -4.20
N ILE A 18 -4.76 -10.10 -5.19
CA ILE A 18 -4.29 -10.84 -6.36
C ILE A 18 -4.68 -10.07 -7.62
N VAL A 19 -3.77 -10.03 -8.58
CA VAL A 19 -3.93 -9.36 -9.87
C VAL A 19 -3.59 -10.34 -10.98
N GLY A 20 -4.45 -10.42 -11.98
CA GLY A 20 -4.20 -11.09 -13.25
C GLY A 20 -4.04 -10.09 -14.38
N ILE A 21 -2.97 -10.27 -15.17
CA ILE A 21 -2.64 -9.41 -16.31
C ILE A 21 -2.63 -10.18 -17.64
N ASP A 22 -2.88 -9.47 -18.73
CA ASP A 22 -2.74 -9.98 -20.11
C ASP A 22 -1.29 -9.86 -20.65
N ASP A 23 -1.08 -10.27 -21.91
CA ASP A 23 0.21 -10.20 -22.63
C ASP A 23 0.75 -8.77 -22.72
N ASP A 24 -0.13 -7.77 -22.74
CA ASP A 24 0.29 -6.37 -22.77
C ASP A 24 0.72 -5.89 -21.38
N GLY A 25 0.44 -6.63 -20.30
CA GLY A 25 0.67 -6.23 -18.91
C GLY A 25 -0.44 -5.33 -18.34
N ARG A 26 -1.66 -5.41 -18.88
CA ARG A 26 -2.84 -4.70 -18.36
C ARG A 26 -3.58 -5.56 -17.35
N ILE A 27 -4.08 -4.94 -16.28
CA ILE A 27 -4.96 -5.61 -15.32
C ILE A 27 -6.28 -5.93 -16.03
N ILE A 28 -6.61 -7.23 -16.12
CA ILE A 28 -7.89 -7.70 -16.66
C ILE A 28 -8.78 -8.26 -15.55
N TRP A 29 -8.20 -8.61 -14.40
CA TRP A 29 -8.90 -9.13 -13.24
C TRP A 29 -8.11 -8.88 -11.96
N HIS A 30 -8.80 -8.65 -10.84
CA HIS A 30 -8.18 -8.54 -9.53
C HIS A 30 -9.17 -8.85 -8.41
N VAL A 31 -8.63 -9.20 -7.24
CA VAL A 31 -9.37 -9.28 -5.97
C VAL A 31 -8.55 -8.57 -4.89
N LEU A 32 -9.24 -7.87 -4.00
CA LEU A 32 -8.66 -7.22 -2.82
C LEU A 32 -9.56 -7.53 -1.63
N GLU A 33 -8.99 -8.13 -0.59
CA GLU A 33 -9.70 -8.48 0.65
C GLU A 33 -8.85 -8.13 1.89
N GLN A 34 -9.47 -8.17 3.08
CA GLN A 34 -8.73 -8.11 4.34
C GLN A 34 -7.80 -9.32 4.44
N ALA A 35 -6.60 -9.12 4.97
CA ALA A 35 -5.63 -10.21 5.13
C ALA A 35 -6.15 -11.22 6.16
N ASP A 36 -6.14 -12.50 5.79
CA ASP A 36 -6.49 -13.60 6.70
C ASP A 36 -5.21 -14.10 7.42
N PRO A 37 -5.24 -14.31 8.74
CA PRO A 37 -4.14 -14.96 9.46
C PRO A 37 -3.76 -16.33 8.87
N GLN A 38 -4.71 -17.05 8.27
CA GLN A 38 -4.50 -18.29 7.54
C GLN A 38 -4.21 -18.00 6.06
N VAL A 39 -3.04 -17.41 5.79
CA VAL A 39 -2.61 -16.99 4.45
C VAL A 39 -2.81 -18.09 3.39
N GLY A 40 -2.45 -19.34 3.70
CA GLY A 40 -2.64 -20.47 2.76
C GLY A 40 -4.08 -20.63 2.27
N LYS A 41 -5.08 -20.54 3.17
CA LYS A 41 -6.50 -20.62 2.80
C LYS A 41 -6.95 -19.45 1.95
N GLN A 42 -6.46 -18.25 2.24
CA GLN A 42 -6.77 -17.07 1.44
C GLN A 42 -6.15 -17.14 0.05
N VAL A 43 -4.93 -17.66 -0.05
CA VAL A 43 -4.28 -17.93 -1.35
C VAL A 43 -5.08 -18.96 -2.14
N GLU A 44 -5.49 -20.07 -1.53
CA GLU A 44 -6.33 -21.09 -2.17
C GLU A 44 -7.62 -20.50 -2.74
N LYS A 45 -8.34 -19.71 -1.94
CA LYS A 45 -9.54 -18.99 -2.38
C LYS A 45 -9.25 -18.04 -3.56
N PHE A 46 -8.16 -17.27 -3.50
CA PHE A 46 -7.78 -16.37 -4.59
C PHE A 46 -7.47 -17.12 -5.88
N LEU A 47 -6.83 -18.29 -5.79
CA LEU A 47 -6.55 -19.13 -6.95
C LEU A 47 -7.83 -19.79 -7.50
N GLU A 48 -8.78 -20.20 -6.65
CA GLU A 48 -10.09 -20.67 -7.09
C GLU A 48 -10.84 -19.59 -7.88
N LEU A 49 -10.92 -18.37 -7.36
CA LEU A 49 -11.54 -17.24 -8.06
C LEU A 49 -10.83 -16.91 -9.38
N ALA A 50 -9.50 -17.06 -9.43
CA ALA A 50 -8.74 -16.88 -10.67
C ALA A 50 -9.07 -17.96 -11.72
N ARG A 51 -9.31 -19.20 -11.30
CA ARG A 51 -9.74 -20.30 -12.20
C ARG A 51 -11.13 -20.08 -12.78
N GLU A 52 -12.04 -19.44 -12.04
CA GLU A 52 -13.39 -19.12 -12.54
C GLU A 52 -13.34 -18.18 -13.76
N VAL A 53 -12.39 -17.24 -13.78
CA VAL A 53 -12.23 -16.26 -14.87
C VAL A 53 -11.23 -16.69 -15.93
N THR A 54 -10.32 -17.61 -15.61
CA THR A 54 -9.37 -18.22 -16.55
C THR A 54 -9.37 -19.74 -16.34
N PRO A 55 -10.28 -20.49 -16.99
CA PRO A 55 -10.42 -21.93 -16.76
C PRO A 55 -9.19 -22.77 -17.13
N ILE A 56 -8.30 -22.22 -17.98
CA ILE A 56 -7.02 -22.85 -18.39
C ILE A 56 -5.90 -22.56 -17.36
N LEU A 57 -6.22 -21.91 -16.23
CA LEU A 57 -5.26 -21.58 -15.19
C LEU A 57 -4.81 -22.85 -14.44
N SER A 58 -3.72 -23.44 -14.91
CA SER A 58 -2.86 -24.29 -14.09
C SER A 58 -1.88 -23.40 -13.35
N VAL A 59 -1.95 -23.33 -12.02
CA VAL A 59 -0.85 -22.80 -11.19
C VAL A 59 -0.17 -24.02 -10.58
N PRO A 60 1.16 -24.20 -10.72
CA PRO A 60 1.83 -25.39 -10.24
C PRO A 60 1.54 -25.61 -8.74
N ILE A 61 0.97 -26.78 -8.41
CA ILE A 61 0.91 -27.27 -7.04
C ILE A 61 2.27 -27.92 -6.74
N GLU A 62 2.73 -27.82 -5.50
CA GLU A 62 4.00 -28.40 -5.05
C GLU A 62 4.07 -29.89 -5.43
N GLY A 63 4.95 -30.25 -6.36
CA GLY A 63 5.11 -31.63 -6.88
C GLY A 63 4.60 -31.87 -8.31
N GLU A 64 3.91 -30.92 -8.94
CA GLU A 64 3.41 -31.05 -10.32
C GLU A 64 4.28 -30.32 -11.35
N ARG A 65 4.37 -30.91 -12.54
CA ARG A 65 5.31 -30.56 -13.63
C ARG A 65 4.58 -29.94 -14.82
N GLU A 66 3.54 -29.13 -14.58
CA GLU A 66 2.72 -28.56 -15.65
C GLU A 66 3.14 -27.13 -16.03
N ILE A 67 3.02 -26.81 -17.33
CA ILE A 67 3.23 -25.47 -17.90
C ILE A 67 2.02 -24.64 -17.50
N GLY A 68 2.17 -23.85 -16.43
CA GLY A 68 1.12 -23.05 -15.84
C GLY A 68 1.29 -21.55 -16.04
N VAL A 69 0.28 -20.78 -15.61
CA VAL A 69 0.39 -19.32 -15.52
C VAL A 69 1.34 -18.99 -14.35
N PRO A 70 2.43 -18.23 -14.61
CA PRO A 70 3.40 -17.89 -13.57
C PRO A 70 2.75 -17.04 -12.48
N LEU A 71 3.11 -17.32 -11.24
CA LEU A 71 2.64 -16.60 -10.06
C LEU A 71 3.83 -16.07 -9.27
N ILE A 72 3.83 -14.77 -8.97
CA ILE A 72 4.81 -14.15 -8.07
C ILE A 72 4.12 -13.68 -6.80
N ALA A 73 4.74 -13.96 -5.66
CA ALA A 73 4.26 -13.46 -4.37
C ALA A 73 5.13 -12.32 -3.81
N THR A 74 4.46 -11.34 -3.22
CA THR A 74 5.06 -10.20 -2.53
C THR A 74 4.30 -9.84 -1.26
N GLY A 75 4.74 -8.79 -0.57
CA GLY A 75 4.21 -8.36 0.72
C GLY A 75 4.78 -9.17 1.91
N TYR A 76 4.30 -8.83 3.10
CA TYR A 76 4.69 -9.42 4.38
C TYR A 76 4.57 -10.95 4.40
N GLY A 77 3.43 -11.48 3.92
CA GLY A 77 3.10 -12.90 3.94
C GLY A 77 3.65 -13.71 2.76
N ARG A 78 4.45 -13.12 1.86
CA ARG A 78 4.88 -13.77 0.59
C ARG A 78 5.50 -15.16 0.75
N LYS A 79 6.20 -15.42 1.86
CA LYS A 79 6.84 -16.73 2.11
C LYS A 79 5.86 -17.84 2.45
N LEU A 80 4.61 -17.50 2.74
CA LEU A 80 3.51 -18.42 3.04
C LEU A 80 2.68 -18.76 1.78
N VAL A 81 3.05 -18.21 0.62
CA VAL A 81 2.43 -18.49 -0.67
C VAL A 81 3.23 -19.58 -1.38
N HIS A 82 2.96 -20.84 -1.04
CA HIS A 82 3.73 -21.98 -1.53
C HIS A 82 3.56 -22.25 -3.04
N GLN A 83 2.47 -21.77 -3.62
CA GLN A 83 2.15 -21.89 -5.06
C GLN A 83 2.92 -20.88 -5.92
N ALA A 84 3.61 -19.90 -5.33
CA ALA A 84 4.33 -18.89 -6.08
C ALA A 84 5.63 -19.46 -6.67
N THR A 85 5.84 -19.22 -7.96
CA THR A 85 7.07 -19.62 -8.68
C THR A 85 8.31 -19.02 -8.04
N ARG A 86 8.21 -17.78 -7.56
CA ARG A 86 9.22 -17.11 -6.72
C ARG A 86 8.57 -16.02 -5.88
N THR A 87 9.30 -15.56 -4.88
CA THR A 87 8.90 -14.41 -4.06
C THR A 87 9.79 -13.21 -4.37
N VAL A 88 9.19 -12.02 -4.40
CA VAL A 88 9.89 -10.75 -4.67
C VAL A 88 9.52 -9.73 -3.59
N THR A 89 10.44 -8.84 -3.25
CA THR A 89 10.19 -7.80 -2.24
C THR A 89 9.11 -6.84 -2.71
N GLU A 90 8.30 -6.36 -1.77
CA GLU A 90 7.26 -5.37 -2.07
C GLU A 90 7.83 -4.03 -2.53
N ILE A 91 9.07 -3.71 -2.15
CA ILE A 91 9.79 -2.54 -2.67
C ILE A 91 9.90 -2.61 -4.20
N THR A 92 10.42 -3.73 -4.71
CA THR A 92 10.55 -3.93 -6.15
C THR A 92 9.18 -4.00 -6.82
N CYS A 93 8.24 -4.73 -6.25
CA CYS A 93 6.92 -4.87 -6.84
C CYS A 93 6.14 -3.55 -6.90
N HIS A 94 6.08 -2.77 -5.81
CA HIS A 94 5.41 -1.46 -5.84
C HIS A 94 6.06 -0.50 -6.84
N ALA A 95 7.40 -0.46 -6.92
CA ALA A 95 8.10 0.36 -7.90
C ALA A 95 7.73 -0.04 -9.34
N ARG A 96 7.74 -1.34 -9.64
CA ARG A 96 7.38 -1.88 -10.96
C ARG A 96 5.92 -1.59 -11.33
N GLY A 97 4.98 -1.80 -10.39
CA GLY A 97 3.56 -1.55 -10.61
C GLY A 97 3.25 -0.08 -10.86
N VAL A 98 3.79 0.82 -10.02
CA VAL A 98 3.59 2.26 -10.19
C VAL A 98 4.23 2.78 -11.47
N PHE A 99 5.47 2.37 -11.77
CA PHE A 99 6.13 2.76 -13.01
C PHE A 99 5.35 2.31 -14.25
N ARG A 100 4.78 1.10 -14.22
CA ARG A 100 3.94 0.60 -15.31
C ARG A 100 2.68 1.44 -15.51
N GLU A 101 2.04 1.87 -14.42
CA GLU A 101 0.78 2.59 -14.50
C GLU A 101 0.95 4.07 -14.86
N LEU A 102 2.02 4.72 -14.35
CA LEU A 102 2.25 6.15 -14.54
C LEU A 102 3.24 6.46 -15.69
N GLY A 103 4.09 5.50 -16.08
CA GLY A 103 5.01 5.64 -17.21
C GLY A 103 6.27 6.47 -16.94
N HIS A 104 6.56 6.82 -15.68
CA HIS A 104 7.74 7.59 -15.29
C HIS A 104 8.25 7.21 -13.89
N GLY A 105 9.52 7.56 -13.61
CA GLY A 105 10.13 7.46 -12.28
C GLY A 105 9.74 8.62 -11.35
N GLY A 106 10.31 8.65 -10.15
CA GLY A 106 10.05 9.67 -9.12
C GLY A 106 10.18 9.11 -7.70
N THR A 107 9.55 9.76 -6.72
CA THR A 107 9.49 9.27 -5.33
C THR A 107 8.13 8.68 -5.05
N LEU A 108 8.07 7.37 -4.83
CA LEU A 108 6.86 6.68 -4.40
C LEU A 108 6.79 6.61 -2.88
N VAL A 109 5.68 7.02 -2.31
CA VAL A 109 5.29 6.82 -0.93
C VAL A 109 4.19 5.75 -0.87
N ASP A 110 4.46 4.62 -0.24
CA ASP A 110 3.45 3.59 0.02
C ASP A 110 3.06 3.63 1.51
N ILE A 111 1.80 3.91 1.82
CA ILE A 111 1.32 3.93 3.21
C ILE A 111 0.32 2.78 3.41
N GLY A 112 0.83 1.72 4.04
CA GLY A 112 0.09 0.52 4.39
C GLY A 112 -0.58 0.62 5.77
N GLY A 113 -1.11 -0.52 6.22
CA GLY A 113 -1.76 -0.63 7.52
C GLY A 113 -0.75 -0.65 8.68
N GLN A 114 0.33 -1.42 8.57
CA GLN A 114 1.33 -1.56 9.64
C GLN A 114 2.71 -1.03 9.30
N ASP A 115 2.95 -0.72 8.03
CA ASP A 115 4.21 -0.16 7.56
C ASP A 115 3.98 1.02 6.60
N SER A 116 5.04 1.78 6.37
CA SER A 116 5.11 2.77 5.30
C SER A 116 6.48 2.76 4.64
N LYS A 117 6.52 3.11 3.36
CA LYS A 117 7.70 2.99 2.51
C LYS A 117 7.87 4.25 1.68
N VAL A 118 9.11 4.65 1.48
CA VAL A 118 9.49 5.61 0.47
C VAL A 118 10.47 4.94 -0.47
N ILE A 119 10.22 5.01 -1.77
CA ILE A 119 10.97 4.32 -2.80
C ILE A 119 11.35 5.35 -3.86
N GLY A 120 12.64 5.51 -4.10
CA GLY A 120 13.15 6.30 -5.20
C GLY A 120 13.22 5.46 -6.47
N ILE A 121 12.47 5.83 -7.50
CA ILE A 121 12.35 5.11 -8.78
C ILE A 121 13.11 5.88 -9.86
N SER A 122 14.00 5.20 -10.58
CA SER A 122 14.76 5.79 -11.69
C SER A 122 13.86 6.08 -12.89
N PRO A 123 14.28 6.92 -13.86
CA PRO A 123 13.55 7.10 -15.13
C PRO A 123 13.34 5.81 -15.93
N LYS A 124 14.08 4.73 -15.61
CA LYS A 124 13.94 3.40 -16.22
C LYS A 124 13.05 2.45 -15.40
N GLY A 125 12.49 2.90 -14.28
CA GLY A 125 11.64 2.09 -13.40
C GLY A 125 12.40 1.23 -12.38
N GLU A 126 13.70 1.45 -12.21
CA GLU A 126 14.53 0.71 -11.26
C GLU A 126 14.47 1.34 -9.87
N VAL A 127 14.54 0.52 -8.82
CA VAL A 127 14.68 1.02 -7.44
C VAL A 127 16.10 1.55 -7.26
N VAL A 128 16.23 2.84 -7.00
CA VAL A 128 17.52 3.51 -6.74
C VAL A 128 17.86 3.47 -5.26
N ASP A 129 16.87 3.75 -4.41
CA ASP A 129 17.01 3.76 -2.96
C ASP A 129 15.64 3.63 -2.29
N PHE A 130 15.59 3.22 -1.02
CA PHE A 130 14.35 3.11 -0.27
C PHE A 130 14.54 3.30 1.24
N SER A 131 13.48 3.74 1.91
CA SER A 131 13.36 3.79 3.37
C SER A 131 12.03 3.19 3.77
N MET A 132 12.00 2.40 4.83
CA MET A 132 10.80 1.72 5.30
C MET A 132 10.70 1.81 6.82
N ASN A 133 9.47 2.06 7.29
CA ASN A 133 9.10 1.98 8.69
C ASN A 133 8.15 0.81 8.88
N ASP A 134 8.65 -0.29 9.44
CA ASP A 134 7.93 -1.55 9.72
C ASP A 134 7.86 -1.88 11.22
N LYS A 135 8.53 -1.09 12.07
CA LYS A 135 8.63 -1.33 13.52
C LYS A 135 7.72 -0.43 14.35
N CYS A 136 7.19 0.64 13.75
CA CYS A 136 6.42 1.64 14.48
C CYS A 136 5.09 1.89 13.77
N ALA A 137 3.98 1.79 14.53
CA ALA A 137 2.65 2.15 14.03
C ALA A 137 2.57 3.65 13.67
N ALA A 138 3.40 4.50 14.28
CA ALA A 138 3.39 5.91 13.98
C ALA A 138 3.93 6.12 12.55
N GLY A 139 3.14 6.74 11.68
CA GLY A 139 3.46 6.85 10.26
C GLY A 139 2.72 5.85 9.36
N THR A 140 1.74 5.09 9.89
CA THR A 140 1.03 4.02 9.16
C THR A 140 -0.48 4.10 9.39
N GLY A 141 -1.27 3.30 8.67
CA GLY A 141 -2.73 3.25 8.82
C GLY A 141 -3.19 2.84 10.22
N ARG A 142 -2.39 2.04 10.94
CA ARG A 142 -2.71 1.59 12.31
C ARG A 142 -2.78 2.76 13.28
N PHE A 143 -1.97 3.80 13.08
CA PHE A 143 -2.07 5.02 13.86
C PHE A 143 -3.44 5.68 13.69
N LEU A 144 -3.89 5.85 12.45
CA LEU A 144 -5.20 6.44 12.15
C LEU A 144 -6.35 5.57 12.66
N GLU A 145 -6.26 4.25 12.52
CA GLU A 145 -7.24 3.30 13.03
C GLU A 145 -7.40 3.41 14.56
N ASN A 146 -6.29 3.41 15.30
CA ASN A 146 -6.32 3.58 16.74
C ASN A 146 -6.94 4.93 17.15
N THR A 147 -6.56 6.01 16.46
CA THR A 147 -7.11 7.35 16.66
C THR A 147 -8.63 7.40 16.40
N ALA A 148 -9.10 6.86 15.28
CA ALA A 148 -10.52 6.77 14.93
C ALA A 148 -11.33 6.14 16.07
N ASN A 149 -10.85 4.98 16.55
CA ASN A 149 -11.52 4.24 17.62
C ASN A 149 -11.59 5.02 18.93
N ARG A 150 -10.63 5.92 19.21
CA ARG A 150 -10.59 6.72 20.45
C ARG A 150 -11.48 7.94 20.37
N LEU A 151 -11.58 8.51 19.18
CA LEU A 151 -12.43 9.67 18.91
C LEU A 151 -13.87 9.30 18.57
N GLY A 152 -14.19 8.01 18.45
CA GLY A 152 -15.52 7.55 18.05
C GLY A 152 -15.87 7.92 16.60
N VAL A 153 -14.86 8.15 15.75
CA VAL A 153 -15.03 8.49 14.34
C VAL A 153 -14.77 7.27 13.49
N HIS A 154 -15.67 6.98 12.54
CA HIS A 154 -15.48 5.88 11.61
C HIS A 154 -14.21 6.07 10.77
N LEU A 155 -13.41 5.02 10.57
CA LEU A 155 -12.11 5.10 9.87
C LEU A 155 -12.23 5.74 8.48
N ASP A 156 -13.25 5.34 7.70
CA ASP A 156 -13.49 5.91 6.36
C ASP A 156 -13.89 7.39 6.37
N ARG A 157 -14.30 7.95 7.51
CA ARG A 157 -14.71 9.36 7.65
C ARG A 157 -13.58 10.26 8.15
N LEU A 158 -12.47 9.70 8.62
CA LEU A 158 -11.37 10.47 9.22
C LEU A 158 -10.87 11.59 8.31
N GLY A 159 -10.69 11.31 7.02
CA GLY A 159 -10.18 12.31 6.08
C GLY A 159 -11.15 13.47 5.90
N GLU A 160 -12.44 13.19 5.68
CA GLU A 160 -13.46 14.24 5.53
C GLU A 160 -13.57 15.12 6.78
N VAL A 161 -13.53 14.52 7.97
CA VAL A 161 -13.57 15.24 9.25
C VAL A 161 -12.29 16.05 9.47
N THR A 162 -11.15 15.56 9.01
CA THR A 162 -9.88 16.30 9.07
C THR A 162 -9.92 17.55 8.17
N LEU A 163 -10.56 17.43 7.01
CA LEU A 163 -10.66 18.50 6.01
C LEU A 163 -11.80 19.49 6.27
N SER A 164 -12.72 19.20 7.21
CA SER A 164 -13.79 20.14 7.58
C SER A 164 -13.31 21.30 8.44
N THR A 165 -12.02 21.35 8.83
CA THR A 165 -11.45 22.44 9.61
C THR A 165 -10.16 23.01 9.02
N VAL A 166 -9.99 24.31 9.20
CA VAL A 166 -8.71 24.99 8.96
C VAL A 166 -7.82 24.96 10.21
N GLU A 167 -8.41 24.87 11.39
CA GLU A 167 -7.72 24.85 12.68
C GLU A 167 -6.96 23.53 12.91
N GLU A 168 -5.85 23.61 13.62
CA GLU A 168 -5.01 22.46 13.92
C GLU A 168 -4.47 22.54 15.34
N VAL A 169 -4.43 21.39 16.00
CA VAL A 169 -3.74 21.23 17.29
C VAL A 169 -2.42 20.52 17.06
N SER A 170 -1.33 21.10 17.53
CA SER A 170 -0.02 20.44 17.47
C SER A 170 -0.01 19.23 18.41
N ILE A 171 0.28 18.05 17.87
CA ILE A 171 0.55 16.83 18.64
C ILE A 171 2.06 16.71 18.82
N SER A 172 2.53 16.89 20.05
CA SER A 172 3.95 16.86 20.40
C SER A 172 4.53 15.45 20.44
N SER A 173 3.69 14.46 20.77
CA SER A 173 4.10 13.08 20.93
C SER A 173 4.38 12.40 19.58
N THR A 174 5.56 11.81 19.47
CA THR A 174 5.92 10.99 18.31
C THR A 174 5.35 9.58 18.45
N CYS A 175 5.50 8.93 19.61
CA CYS A 175 5.00 7.57 19.86
C CYS A 175 3.47 7.52 19.80
N THR A 176 2.91 6.55 19.08
CA THR A 176 1.45 6.32 18.98
C THR A 176 0.78 6.27 20.36
N VAL A 177 1.37 5.58 21.32
CA VAL A 177 0.80 5.43 22.68
C VAL A 177 0.73 6.76 23.42
N PHE A 178 1.76 7.61 23.29
CA PHE A 178 1.78 8.92 23.92
C PHE A 178 0.89 9.92 23.19
N ALA A 179 0.83 9.84 21.85
CA ALA A 179 -0.10 10.63 21.05
C ALA A 179 -1.55 10.31 21.42
N GLU A 180 -1.90 9.03 21.65
CA GLU A 180 -3.23 8.65 22.16
C GLU A 180 -3.53 9.28 23.53
N SER A 181 -2.54 9.34 24.42
CA SER A 181 -2.70 9.97 25.74
C SER A 181 -2.90 11.49 25.64
N GLU A 182 -2.15 12.14 24.75
CA GLU A 182 -2.27 13.58 24.44
C GLU A 182 -3.66 13.90 23.86
N VAL A 183 -4.16 13.06 22.95
CA VAL A 183 -5.52 13.16 22.39
C VAL A 183 -6.59 13.08 23.48
N ILE A 184 -6.49 12.11 24.40
CA ILE A 184 -7.44 11.99 25.52
C ILE A 184 -7.44 13.24 26.39
N SER A 185 -6.25 13.80 26.65
CA SER A 185 -6.12 15.05 27.41
C SER A 185 -6.82 16.20 26.69
N LEU A 186 -6.61 16.37 25.38
CA LEU A 186 -7.24 17.43 24.59
C LEU A 186 -8.77 17.34 24.60
N ILE A 187 -9.32 16.13 24.45
CA ILE A 187 -10.77 15.90 24.54
C ILE A 187 -11.29 16.28 25.93
N ALA A 188 -10.58 15.89 26.99
CA ALA A 188 -10.98 16.23 28.37
C ALA A 188 -11.00 17.75 28.63
N HIS A 189 -10.19 18.52 27.91
CA HIS A 189 -10.18 19.99 27.95
C HIS A 189 -11.22 20.63 27.00
N GLY A 190 -12.07 19.83 26.34
CA GLY A 190 -13.14 20.32 25.47
C GLY A 190 -12.68 20.77 24.08
N VAL A 191 -11.49 20.36 23.64
CA VAL A 191 -11.00 20.66 22.29
C VAL A 191 -11.81 19.85 21.27
N ALA A 192 -12.21 20.51 20.17
CA ALA A 192 -12.95 19.87 19.09
C ALA A 192 -12.17 18.71 18.45
N THR A 193 -12.88 17.75 17.85
CA THR A 193 -12.26 16.54 17.29
C THR A 193 -11.52 16.83 15.98
N GLU A 194 -12.03 17.74 15.16
CA GLU A 194 -11.51 18.08 13.84
C GLU A 194 -10.07 18.63 13.92
N PRO A 195 -9.74 19.62 14.78
CA PRO A 195 -8.37 20.14 14.88
C PRO A 195 -7.38 19.12 15.46
N ILE A 196 -7.84 18.23 16.36
CA ILE A 196 -7.06 17.12 16.89
C ILE A 196 -6.70 16.15 15.76
N LEU A 197 -7.70 15.75 14.95
CA LEU A 197 -7.48 14.87 13.81
C LEU A 197 -6.51 15.45 12.80
N LYS A 198 -6.60 16.75 12.50
CA LYS A 198 -5.65 17.43 11.62
C LYS A 198 -4.22 17.38 12.14
N GLY A 199 -4.03 17.60 13.44
CA GLY A 199 -2.74 17.45 14.11
C GLY A 199 -2.16 16.04 13.99
N LEU A 200 -3.00 15.01 14.16
CA LEU A 200 -2.60 13.62 14.05
C LEU A 200 -2.22 13.24 12.61
N HIS A 201 -2.99 13.67 11.61
CA HIS A 201 -2.63 13.45 10.21
C HIS A 201 -1.32 14.16 9.87
N ARG A 202 -1.11 15.39 10.32
CA ARG A 202 0.17 16.10 10.10
C ARG A 202 1.34 15.40 10.80
N SER A 203 1.13 14.86 12.00
CA SER A 203 2.15 14.06 12.70
C SER A 203 2.54 12.80 11.91
N LEU A 204 1.56 12.10 11.31
CA LEU A 204 1.80 10.97 10.41
C LEU A 204 2.61 11.40 9.18
N ILE A 205 2.18 12.47 8.49
CA ILE A 205 2.84 12.95 7.28
C ILE A 205 4.27 13.45 7.56
N LYS A 206 4.52 14.14 8.67
CA LYS A 206 5.88 14.58 9.06
C LYS A 206 6.87 13.42 9.14
N ARG A 207 6.41 12.23 9.57
CA ARG A 207 7.24 11.01 9.59
C ARG A 207 7.54 10.51 8.19
N VAL A 208 6.53 10.49 7.33
CA VAL A 208 6.70 10.15 5.91
C VAL A 208 7.68 11.11 5.24
N VAL A 209 7.54 12.42 5.47
CA VAL A 209 8.45 13.45 4.95
C VAL A 209 9.88 13.26 5.45
N ALA A 210 10.09 12.83 6.69
CA ALA A 210 11.42 12.48 7.17
C ALA A 210 12.03 11.30 6.38
N MET A 211 11.23 10.28 6.05
CA MET A 211 11.69 9.18 5.19
C MET A 211 11.97 9.64 3.75
N ILE A 212 11.17 10.56 3.22
CA ILE A 212 11.41 11.20 1.91
C ILE A 212 12.77 11.90 1.90
N ARG A 213 13.10 12.65 2.97
CA ARG A 213 14.39 13.33 3.09
C ARG A 213 15.57 12.35 3.12
N THR A 214 15.41 11.18 3.74
CA THR A 214 16.44 10.13 3.77
C THR A 214 16.72 9.55 2.38
N VAL A 215 15.68 9.22 1.61
CA VAL A 215 15.80 8.65 0.25
C VAL A 215 16.23 9.69 -0.79
N GLY A 216 15.92 10.96 -0.52
CA GLY A 216 16.04 12.07 -1.46
C GLY A 216 14.79 12.19 -2.33
N LEU A 217 14.12 13.34 -2.22
CA LEU A 217 12.94 13.66 -3.02
C LEU A 217 13.31 13.79 -4.50
N ARG A 218 12.56 13.10 -5.37
CA ARG A 218 12.67 13.14 -6.82
C ARG A 218 11.26 13.32 -7.38
N PRO A 219 10.88 14.53 -7.82
CA PRO A 219 9.56 14.74 -8.39
C PRO A 219 9.33 13.88 -9.64
N PRO A 220 8.07 13.49 -9.92
CA PRO A 220 6.90 13.76 -9.08
C PRO A 220 6.84 12.88 -7.83
N LEU A 221 6.09 13.34 -6.83
CA LEU A 221 5.75 12.56 -5.65
C LEU A 221 4.54 11.67 -6.00
N MET A 222 4.66 10.37 -5.77
CA MET A 222 3.62 9.38 -6.08
C MET A 222 3.15 8.73 -4.79
N LEU A 223 1.87 8.37 -4.69
CA LEU A 223 1.31 7.84 -3.46
C LEU A 223 0.50 6.54 -3.71
N SER A 224 0.84 5.45 -3.00
CA SER A 224 0.16 4.14 -3.06
C SER A 224 -0.21 3.62 -1.67
N GLY A 225 -0.93 2.48 -1.64
CA GLY A 225 -1.33 1.82 -0.40
C GLY A 225 -2.76 2.12 0.03
N GLY A 226 -3.19 1.53 1.14
CA GLY A 226 -4.58 1.58 1.61
C GLY A 226 -4.96 2.92 2.27
N VAL A 227 -3.99 3.58 2.88
CA VAL A 227 -4.22 4.85 3.59
C VAL A 227 -4.52 5.99 2.62
N VAL A 228 -4.19 5.84 1.34
CA VAL A 228 -4.47 6.81 0.28
C VAL A 228 -5.97 7.06 0.07
N ARG A 229 -6.83 6.14 0.51
CA ARG A 229 -8.29 6.35 0.52
C ARG A 229 -8.72 7.50 1.43
N ASN A 230 -7.88 7.89 2.38
CA ASN A 230 -8.12 9.04 3.24
C ASN A 230 -7.73 10.33 2.48
N PRO A 231 -8.70 11.19 2.09
CA PRO A 231 -8.43 12.37 1.26
C PRO A 231 -7.53 13.43 1.93
N ALA A 232 -7.36 13.40 3.26
CA ALA A 232 -6.47 14.34 3.94
C ALA A 232 -4.99 14.00 3.73
N ILE A 233 -4.67 12.74 3.44
CA ILE A 233 -3.28 12.27 3.26
C ILE A 233 -2.58 12.94 2.09
N PRO A 234 -3.10 12.90 0.84
CA PRO A 234 -2.45 13.59 -0.27
C PRO A 234 -2.39 15.10 -0.04
N GLN A 235 -3.45 15.72 0.48
CA GLN A 235 -3.47 17.17 0.69
C GLN A 235 -2.41 17.64 1.69
N ILE A 236 -2.33 17.00 2.86
CA ILE A 236 -1.33 17.36 3.89
C ILE A 236 0.08 17.02 3.39
N LEU A 237 0.26 15.94 2.62
CA LEU A 237 1.54 15.61 2.01
C LEU A 237 1.99 16.69 1.02
N GLN A 238 1.08 17.20 0.19
CA GLN A 238 1.36 18.33 -0.72
C GLN A 238 1.69 19.60 0.07
N GLU A 239 0.97 19.92 1.14
CA GLU A 239 1.27 21.07 2.01
C GLU A 239 2.67 20.99 2.63
N GLU A 240 3.06 19.81 3.13
CA GLU A 240 4.34 19.61 3.83
C GLU A 240 5.55 19.52 2.87
N THR A 241 5.34 19.14 1.61
CA THR A 241 6.41 18.96 0.63
C THR A 241 6.49 20.09 -0.41
N GLY A 242 5.38 20.77 -0.69
CA GLY A 242 5.27 21.72 -1.80
C GLY A 242 5.20 21.06 -3.18
N GLU A 243 5.16 19.73 -3.24
CA GLU A 243 5.14 18.96 -4.50
C GLU A 243 3.72 18.55 -4.88
N GLU A 244 3.50 18.35 -6.18
CA GLU A 244 2.28 17.68 -6.66
C GLU A 244 2.33 16.18 -6.32
N VAL A 245 1.20 15.65 -5.83
CA VAL A 245 1.04 14.23 -5.52
C VAL A 245 0.24 13.53 -6.61
N ILE A 246 0.84 12.54 -7.26
CA ILE A 246 0.21 11.71 -8.27
C ILE A 246 -0.22 10.38 -7.64
N ILE A 247 -1.47 9.99 -7.87
CA ILE A 247 -2.02 8.73 -7.35
C ILE A 247 -2.38 7.84 -8.56
N PRO A 248 -1.84 6.62 -8.66
CA PRO A 248 -2.29 5.67 -9.69
C PRO A 248 -3.78 5.35 -9.50
N ARG A 249 -4.47 4.98 -10.57
CA ARG A 249 -5.87 4.56 -10.59
C ARG A 249 -6.17 3.46 -9.57
N HIS A 250 -5.24 2.53 -9.37
CA HIS A 250 -5.41 1.41 -8.43
C HIS A 250 -4.32 1.37 -7.34
N PRO A 251 -4.28 2.32 -6.40
CA PRO A 251 -3.13 2.51 -5.50
C PRO A 251 -2.87 1.33 -4.55
N GLN A 252 -3.90 0.55 -4.22
CA GLN A 252 -3.76 -0.63 -3.37
C GLN A 252 -3.29 -1.88 -4.13
N LEU A 253 -3.29 -1.87 -5.46
CA LEU A 253 -2.96 -3.04 -6.28
C LEU A 253 -1.51 -3.01 -6.78
N MET A 254 -0.76 -1.92 -6.54
CA MET A 254 0.55 -1.70 -7.17
C MET A 254 1.57 -2.80 -6.85
N GLY A 255 1.59 -3.31 -5.62
CA GLY A 255 2.43 -4.46 -5.26
C GLY A 255 2.05 -5.73 -6.03
N ALA A 256 0.76 -6.07 -6.09
CA ALA A 256 0.30 -7.25 -6.82
C ALA A 256 0.50 -7.09 -8.35
N LEU A 257 0.28 -5.90 -8.90
CA LEU A 257 0.56 -5.59 -10.31
C LEU A 257 2.05 -5.76 -10.63
N GLY A 258 2.94 -5.21 -9.80
CA GLY A 258 4.38 -5.37 -10.00
C GLY A 258 4.83 -6.83 -9.93
N ALA A 259 4.26 -7.61 -9.00
CA ALA A 259 4.48 -9.04 -8.93
C ALA A 259 4.04 -9.73 -10.23
N ALA A 260 2.84 -9.42 -10.75
CA ALA A 260 2.32 -10.00 -11.99
C ALA A 260 3.22 -9.64 -13.19
N LEU A 261 3.68 -8.40 -13.31
CA LEU A 261 4.59 -7.98 -14.38
C LEU A 261 5.91 -8.77 -14.37
N ILE A 262 6.47 -9.01 -13.19
CA ILE A 262 7.68 -9.84 -13.02
C ILE A 262 7.39 -11.33 -13.30
N ALA A 263 6.14 -11.77 -13.15
CA ALA A 263 5.71 -13.10 -13.52
C ALA A 263 5.65 -13.26 -15.04
N LEU A 264 5.15 -12.24 -15.75
CA LEU A 264 5.05 -12.23 -17.22
C LEU A 264 6.43 -12.34 -17.87
N GLU A 265 7.45 -11.66 -17.31
CA GLU A 265 8.85 -11.77 -17.77
C GLU A 265 9.47 -13.17 -17.62
N LEU A 266 8.84 -14.11 -16.91
CA LEU A 266 9.33 -15.49 -16.80
C LEU A 266 8.92 -16.37 -17.98
N VAL A 267 7.90 -15.96 -18.74
CA VAL A 267 7.35 -16.72 -19.85
C VAL A 267 7.71 -16.15 -21.22
N GLU A 268 8.35 -14.98 -21.25
CA GLU A 268 9.02 -14.37 -22.42
C GLU A 268 10.45 -14.92 -22.61
#